data_AF-A0A956SYH2-F1
#
_entry.id   AF-A0A956SYH2-F1
#
_cell.length_a   1.000
_cell.length_b   1.000
_cell.length_c   1.000
_cell.angle_alpha   90.00
_cell.angle_beta   90.00
_cell.angle_gamma   90.00
#
_symmetry.space_group_name_H-M   'P 1'
#
loop_
_entity.id
_entity.type
_entity.pdbx_description
1 polymer ?
#
loop_
_entity_poly.entity_id
_entity_poly.type
_entity_poly.pdbx_seq_one_letter_code
_entity_poly.pdbx_strand_id
1 'polypeptide(L)'
;MNITTLNRCSPVIGRANLSPAQAAPVTDIIGDSFQPSAVANPNSNSEATAPAPSAEQAVAAATKLVELSPSQGQPRVDIKDVQSELTNELPEVKVQYLHTDEFGKLNGRLATNQELTAMIESFKDESQIPFGYITDGCYARAHMMDESFRQHGINFAKMFVRGDLAAANEHMEARWWYHVAPLVFVDDGQGNPEAKIIDPGFSKTPMDPSEWVKAMNQGPSIKVDLVDPEQYYPRRMGKPDSFSESLDPAVKRMQSYARRLYDHRSAAGEQLGEFVKPTWQDKGCGGDFIVDGQRKTVFPEGVNTDPYRVYSGLGANGGGVLIELEEPMDLEVSASWDSRPSDFDPYAW
;
A
#
# COMPACT_ATOMS: atom_id res chain seq x y z
N MET A 1 -19.63 4.56 -10.44
CA MET A 1 -18.73 5.61 -9.90
C MET A 1 -17.40 5.53 -10.63
N ASN A 2 -16.72 6.65 -10.88
CA ASN A 2 -15.45 6.71 -11.63
C ASN A 2 -14.28 7.00 -10.68
N ILE A 3 -13.20 6.24 -10.80
CA ILE A 3 -11.93 6.44 -10.09
C ILE A 3 -10.93 7.04 -11.09
N THR A 4 -10.16 8.05 -10.68
CA THR A 4 -9.10 8.63 -11.51
C THR A 4 -7.96 9.10 -10.62
N THR A 5 -6.74 8.65 -10.91
CA THR A 5 -5.51 9.01 -10.20
C THR A 5 -4.90 10.25 -10.84
N LEU A 6 -4.38 11.17 -10.03
CA LEU A 6 -3.65 12.36 -10.50
C LEU A 6 -2.25 12.35 -9.88
N ASN A 7 -1.22 12.01 -10.68
CA ASN A 7 0.16 12.06 -10.22
C ASN A 7 0.72 13.48 -10.40
N ARG A 8 1.21 14.09 -9.31
CA ARG A 8 1.89 15.39 -9.33
C ARG A 8 3.40 15.31 -9.22
N CYS A 9 3.95 14.15 -8.86
CA CYS A 9 5.37 13.87 -8.94
C CYS A 9 5.72 13.53 -10.40
N SER A 10 5.65 14.51 -11.29
CA SER A 10 6.32 14.43 -12.59
C SER A 10 7.69 15.09 -12.49
N PRO A 11 8.73 14.49 -13.10
CA PRO A 11 10.04 15.11 -13.15
C PRO A 11 9.92 16.47 -13.84
N VAL A 12 10.73 17.43 -13.41
CA VAL A 12 10.97 18.66 -14.18
C VAL A 12 11.52 18.21 -15.53
N ILE A 13 10.67 18.17 -16.56
CA ILE A 13 11.09 17.87 -17.93
C ILE A 13 11.98 19.02 -18.38
N GLY A 14 13.30 18.82 -18.32
CA GLY A 14 14.26 19.63 -19.05
C GLY A 14 13.95 19.53 -20.54
N ARG A 15 13.50 20.63 -21.14
CA ARG A 15 13.29 20.74 -22.59
C ARG A 15 14.63 20.51 -23.31
N ALA A 16 14.79 19.34 -23.92
CA ALA A 16 15.73 19.17 -25.02
C ALA A 16 15.01 19.51 -26.33
N ASN A 17 15.41 20.63 -26.95
CA ASN A 17 15.00 20.98 -28.31
C ASN A 17 15.63 20.00 -29.30
N LEU A 18 14.81 19.26 -30.05
CA LEU A 18 15.22 18.68 -31.34
C LEU A 18 14.09 18.86 -32.36
N SER A 19 14.43 19.55 -33.45
CA SER A 19 13.59 19.81 -34.62
C SER A 19 13.31 18.53 -35.42
N PRO A 20 12.21 18.47 -36.19
CA PRO A 20 11.80 17.26 -36.90
C PRO A 20 12.46 17.14 -38.26
N ALA A 21 12.85 15.91 -38.64
CA ALA A 21 13.13 15.52 -40.02
C ALA A 21 12.00 14.60 -40.52
N GLN A 22 11.41 14.99 -41.65
CA GLN A 22 10.39 14.25 -42.40
C GLN A 22 11.02 13.08 -43.18
N ALA A 23 10.31 11.95 -43.26
CA ALA A 23 10.32 11.08 -44.43
C ALA A 23 9.00 10.29 -44.53
N ALA A 24 8.57 10.08 -45.77
CA ALA A 24 7.22 9.76 -46.25
C ALA A 24 6.95 8.22 -46.36
N PRO A 25 5.77 7.78 -46.86
CA PRO A 25 5.15 6.49 -46.52
C PRO A 25 5.50 5.35 -47.50
N VAL A 26 5.25 4.11 -47.07
CA VAL A 26 5.17 2.94 -47.95
C VAL A 26 3.87 2.18 -47.64
N THR A 27 3.12 1.94 -48.70
CA THR A 27 1.83 1.25 -48.81
C THR A 27 1.94 -0.28 -48.80
N ASP A 28 0.90 -0.91 -48.24
CA ASP A 28 0.25 -2.21 -48.53
C ASP A 28 1.06 -3.44 -48.98
N ILE A 29 0.75 -4.60 -48.38
CA ILE A 29 0.27 -5.84 -49.04
C ILE A 29 -0.30 -6.85 -47.99
N ILE A 30 -1.61 -7.07 -48.08
CA ILE A 30 -2.44 -8.30 -48.06
C ILE A 30 -2.08 -9.50 -47.14
N GLY A 31 -3.10 -9.91 -46.38
CA GLY A 31 -3.48 -11.32 -46.14
C GLY A 31 -3.68 -11.67 -44.66
N ASP A 32 -4.68 -12.41 -44.23
CA ASP A 32 -5.94 -12.86 -44.79
C ASP A 32 -6.74 -13.41 -43.58
N SER A 33 -8.08 -13.39 -43.68
CA SER A 33 -9.00 -14.34 -43.03
C SER A 33 -9.08 -14.44 -41.49
N PHE A 34 -10.20 -14.01 -40.90
CA PHE A 34 -11.13 -14.87 -40.14
C PHE A 34 -12.40 -14.08 -39.74
N GLN A 35 -13.54 -14.43 -40.32
CA GLN A 35 -14.89 -14.12 -39.79
C GLN A 35 -15.29 -15.20 -38.76
N PRO A 36 -16.28 -14.92 -37.88
CA PRO A 36 -17.62 -15.39 -38.25
C PRO A 36 -18.77 -14.42 -37.92
N SER A 37 -19.65 -14.31 -38.92
CA SER A 37 -21.11 -14.44 -38.87
C SER A 37 -21.95 -13.62 -37.89
N ALA A 38 -22.62 -12.62 -38.48
CA ALA A 38 -23.88 -12.07 -38.01
C ALA A 38 -25.03 -13.07 -38.23
N VAL A 39 -25.91 -13.21 -37.23
CA VAL A 39 -27.29 -13.68 -37.39
C VAL A 39 -28.19 -12.58 -36.84
N ALA A 40 -28.94 -11.95 -37.74
CA ALA A 40 -30.12 -11.18 -37.37
C ALA A 40 -31.29 -12.15 -37.15
N ASN A 41 -32.15 -11.93 -36.16
CA ASN A 41 -33.46 -11.27 -36.32
C ASN A 41 -34.30 -11.45 -35.02
N PRO A 42 -35.56 -10.96 -34.91
CA PRO A 42 -35.93 -9.83 -34.07
C PRO A 42 -36.84 -10.23 -32.89
N ASN A 43 -36.93 -9.40 -31.86
CA ASN A 43 -38.17 -9.23 -31.12
C ASN A 43 -38.16 -7.94 -30.30
N SER A 44 -38.98 -7.00 -30.76
CA SER A 44 -39.44 -5.83 -30.05
C SER A 44 -40.39 -6.26 -28.92
N ASN A 45 -40.06 -5.91 -27.68
CA ASN A 45 -41.07 -5.64 -26.65
C ASN A 45 -40.59 -4.45 -25.82
N SER A 46 -41.42 -3.41 -25.85
CA SER A 46 -41.32 -2.17 -25.10
C SER A 46 -41.63 -2.39 -23.63
N GLU A 47 -40.67 -2.11 -22.74
CA GLU A 47 -40.97 -1.75 -21.35
C GLU A 47 -40.44 -0.33 -21.11
N ALA A 48 -41.37 0.55 -20.77
CA ALA A 48 -41.10 1.94 -20.44
C ALA A 48 -40.23 2.01 -19.18
N THR A 49 -39.00 2.49 -19.34
CA THR A 49 -38.07 2.78 -18.25
C THR A 49 -38.65 3.92 -17.42
N ALA A 50 -38.85 3.70 -16.12
CA ALA A 50 -39.18 4.78 -15.19
C ALA A 50 -38.06 5.84 -15.21
N PRO A 51 -38.39 7.14 -15.14
CA PRO A 51 -37.37 8.18 -15.16
C PRO A 51 -36.50 8.06 -13.91
N ALA A 52 -35.18 8.19 -14.10
CA ALA A 52 -34.22 8.27 -13.02
C ALA A 52 -34.60 9.43 -12.06
N PRO A 53 -34.42 9.27 -10.74
CA PRO A 53 -34.75 10.31 -9.78
C PRO A 53 -33.91 11.57 -10.07
N SER A 54 -34.57 12.72 -9.99
CA SER A 54 -33.90 14.02 -10.14
C SER A 54 -32.80 14.19 -9.09
N ALA A 55 -31.79 15.01 -9.39
CA ALA A 55 -30.71 15.33 -8.45
C ALA A 55 -31.25 15.82 -7.09
N GLU A 56 -32.40 16.52 -7.06
CA GLU A 56 -33.08 16.93 -5.83
C GLU A 56 -33.67 15.77 -5.04
N GLN A 57 -34.17 14.73 -5.70
CA GLN A 57 -34.64 13.51 -5.03
C GLN A 57 -33.49 12.66 -4.49
N ALA A 58 -32.34 12.65 -5.17
CA ALA A 58 -31.12 12.00 -4.67
C ALA A 58 -30.54 12.75 -3.44
N VAL A 59 -30.54 14.08 -3.46
CA VAL A 59 -30.11 14.92 -2.32
C VAL A 59 -31.09 14.81 -1.16
N ALA A 60 -32.40 14.75 -1.41
CA ALA A 60 -33.39 14.54 -0.35
C ALA A 60 -33.30 13.13 0.27
N ALA A 61 -33.00 12.10 -0.53
CA ALA A 61 -32.75 10.75 -0.03
C ALA A 61 -31.46 10.67 0.80
N ALA A 62 -30.39 11.34 0.37
CA ALA A 62 -29.14 11.46 1.12
C ALA A 62 -29.31 12.22 2.44
N THR A 63 -30.09 13.31 2.43
CA THR A 63 -30.41 14.09 3.64
C THR A 63 -31.21 13.27 4.64
N LYS A 64 -32.16 12.46 4.15
CA LYS A 64 -32.97 11.56 4.98
C LYS A 64 -32.19 10.38 5.55
N LEU A 65 -31.13 9.92 4.88
CA LEU A 65 -30.16 8.93 5.38
C LEU A 65 -29.27 9.50 6.49
N VAL A 66 -28.88 10.78 6.38
CA VAL A 66 -28.13 11.49 7.42
C VAL A 66 -29.00 11.76 8.65
N GLU A 67 -30.29 12.08 8.48
CA GLU A 67 -31.24 12.32 9.59
C GLU A 67 -31.76 11.05 10.26
N LEU A 68 -31.65 9.88 9.61
CA LEU A 68 -32.05 8.58 10.18
C LEU A 68 -30.91 7.82 10.85
N SER A 69 -29.70 8.38 10.90
CA SER A 69 -28.62 7.80 11.70
C SER A 69 -28.94 8.04 13.18
N PRO A 70 -29.38 7.02 13.94
CA PRO A 70 -29.58 7.21 15.36
C PRO A 70 -28.20 7.52 15.97
N SER A 71 -28.18 8.41 16.94
CA SER A 71 -27.04 8.60 17.84
C SER A 71 -26.75 7.28 18.57
N GLN A 72 -26.00 6.38 17.95
CA GLN A 72 -25.50 5.15 18.54
C GLN A 72 -23.99 5.10 18.29
N GLY A 73 -23.26 4.72 19.33
CA GLY A 73 -21.82 4.93 19.48
C GLY A 73 -20.98 4.47 18.30
N GLN A 74 -19.78 5.03 18.21
CA GLN A 74 -18.76 4.65 17.23
C GLN A 74 -18.71 3.12 17.04
N PRO A 75 -18.66 2.63 15.79
CA PRO A 75 -18.61 1.20 15.53
C PRO A 75 -17.41 0.59 16.26
N ARG A 76 -17.70 -0.33 17.20
CA ARG A 76 -16.68 -1.13 17.88
C ARG A 76 -16.27 -2.26 16.94
N VAL A 77 -15.02 -2.25 16.53
CA VAL A 77 -14.37 -3.38 15.83
C VAL A 77 -14.01 -4.45 16.87
N ASP A 78 -14.52 -5.68 16.74
CA ASP A 78 -14.07 -6.84 17.54
C ASP A 78 -13.10 -7.71 16.69
N ILE A 79 -11.90 -7.92 17.20
CA ILE A 79 -10.76 -8.56 16.48
C ILE A 79 -10.84 -10.07 16.51
N LYS A 80 -11.70 -10.62 17.39
CA LYS A 80 -11.88 -12.07 17.54
C LYS A 80 -12.26 -12.74 16.23
N ASP A 81 -12.87 -11.99 15.31
CA ASP A 81 -13.26 -12.49 13.99
C ASP A 81 -12.03 -12.86 13.16
N VAL A 82 -10.98 -12.02 13.12
CA VAL A 82 -9.73 -12.30 12.38
C VAL A 82 -9.04 -13.57 12.88
N GLN A 83 -9.02 -13.78 14.21
CA GLN A 83 -8.41 -14.96 14.80
C GLN A 83 -9.08 -16.25 14.33
N SER A 84 -10.41 -16.25 14.42
CA SER A 84 -11.25 -17.37 14.02
C SER A 84 -11.18 -17.64 12.53
N GLU A 85 -11.22 -16.59 11.71
CA GLU A 85 -11.15 -16.66 10.25
C GLU A 85 -9.85 -17.32 9.80
N LEU A 86 -8.68 -16.85 10.29
CA LEU A 86 -7.40 -17.43 9.88
C LEU A 86 -7.27 -18.90 10.26
N THR A 87 -7.79 -19.28 11.44
CA THR A 87 -7.72 -20.67 11.93
C THR A 87 -8.66 -21.59 11.15
N ASN A 88 -9.83 -21.08 10.75
CA ASN A 88 -10.83 -21.84 10.00
C ASN A 88 -10.46 -21.99 8.52
N GLU A 89 -9.91 -20.94 7.90
CA GLU A 89 -9.59 -20.88 6.47
C GLU A 89 -8.24 -21.55 6.13
N LEU A 90 -7.36 -21.74 7.11
CA LEU A 90 -6.05 -22.42 6.94
C LEU A 90 -5.91 -23.66 7.84
N PRO A 91 -6.81 -24.66 7.75
CA PRO A 91 -6.83 -25.81 8.65
C PRO A 91 -5.58 -26.70 8.53
N GLU A 92 -4.88 -26.66 7.41
CA GLU A 92 -3.63 -27.38 7.17
C GLU A 92 -2.39 -26.70 7.75
N VAL A 93 -2.48 -25.40 8.06
CA VAL A 93 -1.40 -24.63 8.65
C VAL A 93 -1.65 -24.53 10.14
N LYS A 94 -0.66 -24.90 10.95
CA LYS A 94 -0.75 -24.64 12.38
C LYS A 94 -0.59 -23.14 12.59
N VAL A 95 -1.62 -22.47 13.12
CA VAL A 95 -1.62 -21.04 13.40
C VAL A 95 -1.50 -20.81 14.90
N GLN A 96 -0.50 -20.05 15.33
CA GLN A 96 -0.29 -19.66 16.72
C GLN A 96 -0.39 -18.14 16.88
N TYR A 97 -1.40 -17.67 17.59
CA TYR A 97 -1.48 -16.27 18.02
C TYR A 97 -0.59 -16.07 19.25
N LEU A 98 0.44 -15.25 19.10
CA LEU A 98 1.39 -14.94 20.17
C LEU A 98 0.98 -13.69 20.94
N HIS A 99 0.35 -12.73 20.26
CA HIS A 99 -0.18 -11.52 20.87
C HIS A 99 -1.37 -10.95 20.10
N THR A 100 -2.29 -10.32 20.81
CA THR A 100 -3.40 -9.56 20.24
C THR A 100 -3.70 -8.38 21.14
N ASP A 101 -3.44 -7.17 20.63
CA ASP A 101 -3.80 -5.93 21.32
C ASP A 101 -5.31 -5.66 21.26
N GLU A 102 -5.82 -4.91 22.24
CA GLU A 102 -7.22 -4.48 22.27
C GLU A 102 -7.45 -3.25 21.37
N PHE A 103 -7.79 -3.46 20.10
CA PHE A 103 -8.13 -2.38 19.15
C PHE A 103 -9.54 -1.79 19.34
N GLY A 104 -10.34 -2.27 20.30
CA GLY A 104 -11.63 -1.69 20.65
C GLY A 104 -11.57 -0.24 21.20
N LYS A 105 -10.36 0.34 21.27
CA LYS A 105 -10.05 1.73 21.64
C LYS A 105 -9.55 2.57 20.46
N LEU A 106 -9.47 2.02 19.26
CA LEU A 106 -9.15 2.80 18.06
C LEU A 106 -10.30 3.79 17.81
N ASN A 107 -9.95 5.07 17.69
CA ASN A 107 -10.92 6.18 17.65
C ASN A 107 -11.06 6.83 16.26
N GLY A 108 -10.46 6.23 15.24
CA GLY A 108 -10.63 6.61 13.84
C GLY A 108 -11.92 6.06 13.23
N ARG A 109 -12.10 6.31 11.94
CA ARG A 109 -13.23 5.82 11.14
C ARG A 109 -12.86 4.52 10.41
N LEU A 110 -13.89 3.80 9.98
CA LEU A 110 -13.74 2.70 9.03
C LEU A 110 -13.49 3.25 7.62
N ALA A 111 -12.69 2.53 6.85
CA ALA A 111 -12.50 2.81 5.43
C ALA A 111 -13.53 2.03 4.59
N THR A 112 -13.64 2.34 3.29
CA THR A 112 -14.32 1.47 2.33
C THR A 112 -13.29 0.73 1.48
N ASN A 113 -13.66 -0.44 0.92
CA ASN A 113 -12.78 -1.16 -0.01
C ASN A 113 -12.39 -0.30 -1.23
N GLN A 114 -13.30 0.54 -1.71
CA GLN A 114 -13.01 1.47 -2.81
C GLN A 114 -11.99 2.53 -2.40
N GLU A 115 -12.11 3.10 -1.20
CA GLU A 115 -11.14 4.06 -0.68
C GLU A 115 -9.76 3.43 -0.50
N LEU A 116 -9.68 2.23 0.06
CA LEU A 116 -8.42 1.50 0.23
C LEU A 116 -7.79 1.14 -1.11
N THR A 117 -8.59 0.71 -2.08
CA THR A 117 -8.11 0.47 -3.45
C THR A 117 -7.51 1.74 -4.04
N ALA A 118 -8.23 2.87 -3.96
CA ALA A 118 -7.73 4.16 -4.47
C ALA A 118 -6.42 4.59 -3.77
N MET A 119 -6.31 4.37 -2.46
CA MET A 119 -5.05 4.61 -1.72
C MET A 119 -3.92 3.70 -2.21
N ILE A 120 -4.17 2.40 -2.39
CA ILE A 120 -3.20 1.46 -3.00
C ILE A 120 -2.78 1.95 -4.38
N GLU A 121 -3.70 2.44 -5.20
CA GLU A 121 -3.36 2.97 -6.52
C GLU A 121 -2.45 4.20 -6.45
N SER A 122 -2.67 5.08 -5.48
CA SER A 122 -1.80 6.23 -5.26
C SER A 122 -0.44 5.86 -4.66
N PHE A 123 -0.33 4.70 -4.02
CA PHE A 123 0.94 4.14 -3.55
C PHE A 123 1.77 3.49 -4.69
N LYS A 124 1.20 3.27 -5.89
CA LYS A 124 1.88 2.62 -7.04
C LYS A 124 3.05 3.41 -7.61
N ASP A 125 3.21 4.68 -7.24
CA ASP A 125 4.42 5.41 -7.56
C ASP A 125 5.57 4.83 -6.73
N GLU A 126 6.34 3.90 -7.30
CA GLU A 126 7.46 3.23 -6.61
C GLU A 126 8.55 4.21 -6.15
N SER A 127 8.57 5.43 -6.71
CA SER A 127 9.38 6.52 -6.20
C SER A 127 8.90 7.04 -4.84
N GLN A 128 7.80 6.53 -4.29
CA GLN A 128 7.26 6.88 -2.98
C GLN A 128 7.17 5.72 -2.00
N ILE A 129 6.99 4.48 -2.43
CA ILE A 129 7.23 3.33 -1.53
C ILE A 129 7.71 2.20 -2.45
N PRO A 130 8.91 1.64 -2.25
CA PRO A 130 9.48 0.64 -3.16
C PRO A 130 8.85 -0.74 -2.93
N PHE A 131 7.57 -0.91 -3.28
CA PHE A 131 6.86 -2.20 -3.15
C PHE A 131 7.48 -3.30 -4.02
N GLY A 132 8.11 -2.94 -5.15
CA GLY A 132 8.89 -3.86 -5.95
C GLY A 132 10.14 -4.40 -5.23
N TYR A 133 10.64 -3.72 -4.19
CA TYR A 133 11.77 -4.19 -3.39
C TYR A 133 11.29 -5.07 -2.23
N ILE A 134 11.05 -6.35 -2.52
CA ILE A 134 10.48 -7.28 -1.55
C ILE A 134 11.55 -7.95 -0.67
N THR A 135 12.84 -7.90 -1.02
CA THR A 135 13.92 -8.59 -0.28
C THR A 135 13.99 -8.26 1.21
N ASP A 136 13.67 -7.03 1.61
CA ASP A 136 13.55 -6.60 3.01
C ASP A 136 12.66 -5.33 3.10
N GLY A 137 12.41 -4.81 4.31
CA GLY A 137 11.83 -3.48 4.54
C GLY A 137 10.31 -3.44 4.67
N CYS A 138 9.68 -4.59 4.86
CA CYS A 138 8.23 -4.68 5.07
C CYS A 138 7.75 -3.80 6.22
N TYR A 139 8.50 -3.76 7.33
CA TYR A 139 8.25 -2.89 8.48
C TYR A 139 8.19 -1.41 8.11
N ALA A 140 9.16 -0.93 7.31
CA ALA A 140 9.21 0.45 6.86
C ALA A 140 8.09 0.77 5.86
N ARG A 141 7.79 -0.14 4.90
CA ARG A 141 6.66 0.03 3.98
C ARG A 141 5.33 0.10 4.72
N ALA A 142 5.09 -0.83 5.65
CA ALA A 142 3.89 -0.84 6.48
C ALA A 142 3.75 0.46 7.27
N HIS A 143 4.82 0.95 7.89
CA HIS A 143 4.80 2.18 8.67
C HIS A 143 4.52 3.43 7.82
N MET A 144 5.03 3.49 6.59
CA MET A 144 4.72 4.57 5.65
C MET A 144 3.25 4.54 5.19
N MET A 145 2.68 3.36 4.98
CA MET A 145 1.24 3.23 4.68
C MET A 145 0.38 3.63 5.88
N ASP A 146 0.78 3.22 7.08
CA ASP A 146 0.10 3.57 8.33
C ASP A 146 0.07 5.08 8.58
N GLU A 147 1.12 5.79 8.23
CA GLU A 147 1.14 7.26 8.31
C GLU A 147 0.05 7.87 7.42
N SER A 148 -0.15 7.33 6.20
CA SER A 148 -1.25 7.76 5.32
C SER A 148 -2.62 7.47 5.95
N PHE A 149 -2.83 6.28 6.52
CA PHE A 149 -4.10 5.96 7.18
C PHE A 149 -4.37 6.88 8.38
N ARG A 150 -3.33 7.16 9.17
CA ARG A 150 -3.40 8.09 10.32
C ARG A 150 -3.80 9.50 9.87
N GLN A 151 -3.20 10.01 8.79
CA GLN A 151 -3.52 11.34 8.24
C GLN A 151 -4.97 11.41 7.71
N HIS A 152 -5.57 10.28 7.33
CA HIS A 152 -6.98 10.18 6.91
C HIS A 152 -7.95 9.81 8.04
N GLY A 153 -7.44 9.68 9.28
CA GLY A 153 -8.21 9.27 10.45
C GLY A 153 -8.78 7.86 10.35
N ILE A 154 -8.21 6.98 9.54
CA ILE A 154 -8.66 5.60 9.34
C ILE A 154 -8.17 4.73 10.50
N ASN A 155 -9.01 3.79 10.95
CA ASN A 155 -8.61 2.77 11.91
C ASN A 155 -7.75 1.68 11.24
N PHE A 156 -6.59 1.44 11.81
CA PHE A 156 -5.69 0.38 11.39
C PHE A 156 -4.94 -0.21 12.59
N ALA A 157 -4.39 -1.39 12.37
CA ALA A 157 -3.47 -2.11 13.23
C ALA A 157 -2.34 -2.68 12.33
N LYS A 158 -1.43 -3.47 12.90
CA LYS A 158 -0.47 -4.24 12.11
C LYS A 158 -0.64 -5.72 12.37
N MET A 159 -0.48 -6.52 11.32
CA MET A 159 -0.39 -7.97 11.43
C MET A 159 1.04 -8.39 11.11
N PHE A 160 1.75 -8.90 12.11
CA PHE A 160 3.05 -9.54 11.93
C PHE A 160 2.85 -11.04 11.79
N VAL A 161 3.49 -11.61 10.79
CA VAL A 161 3.48 -13.04 10.53
C VAL A 161 4.91 -13.54 10.58
N ARG A 162 5.16 -14.63 11.31
CA ARG A 162 6.47 -15.24 11.50
C ARG A 162 6.41 -16.71 11.10
N GLY A 163 7.34 -17.15 10.27
CA GLY A 163 7.38 -18.52 9.75
C GLY A 163 8.48 -18.69 8.71
N ASP A 164 8.39 -19.77 7.93
CA ASP A 164 9.14 -19.93 6.68
C ASP A 164 8.35 -19.26 5.57
N LEU A 165 8.71 -18.02 5.22
CA LEU A 165 7.95 -17.19 4.28
C LEU A 165 8.76 -16.96 3.02
N ALA A 166 8.14 -17.05 1.86
CA ALA A 166 8.77 -16.71 0.59
C ALA A 166 7.77 -16.09 -0.38
N ALA A 167 8.26 -15.21 -1.25
CA ALA A 167 7.50 -14.66 -2.36
C ALA A 167 8.42 -14.29 -3.52
N ALA A 168 7.82 -14.05 -4.67
CA ALA A 168 8.49 -13.56 -5.86
C ALA A 168 7.62 -12.49 -6.52
N ASN A 169 8.26 -11.50 -7.14
CA ASN A 169 7.61 -10.56 -8.03
C ASN A 169 8.38 -10.46 -9.35
N GLU A 170 8.02 -9.51 -10.20
CA GLU A 170 8.66 -9.32 -11.51
C GLU A 170 10.12 -8.86 -11.45
N HIS A 171 10.60 -8.46 -10.27
CA HIS A 171 11.96 -7.97 -10.07
C HIS A 171 12.84 -8.94 -9.28
N MET A 172 12.32 -9.62 -8.26
CA MET A 172 13.13 -10.42 -7.35
C MET A 172 12.35 -11.52 -6.64
N GLU A 173 13.10 -12.48 -6.09
CA GLU A 173 12.61 -13.47 -5.14
C GLU A 173 13.10 -13.10 -3.74
N ALA A 174 12.31 -13.44 -2.72
CA ALA A 174 12.64 -13.15 -1.34
C ALA A 174 12.18 -14.28 -0.41
N ARG A 175 12.95 -14.48 0.66
CA ARG A 175 12.61 -15.37 1.77
C ARG A 175 12.77 -14.61 3.08
N TRP A 176 11.82 -14.74 3.98
CA TRP A 176 11.76 -13.99 5.22
C TRP A 176 11.46 -14.88 6.41
N TRP A 177 11.95 -14.47 7.59
CA TRP A 177 11.54 -15.09 8.86
C TRP A 177 10.33 -14.39 9.47
N TYR A 178 10.02 -13.18 9.01
CA TYR A 178 8.76 -12.50 9.28
C TYR A 178 8.35 -11.58 8.13
N HIS A 179 7.06 -11.28 8.06
CA HIS A 179 6.50 -10.26 7.20
C HIS A 179 5.47 -9.43 7.98
N VAL A 180 5.23 -8.20 7.55
CA VAL A 180 4.25 -7.31 8.18
C VAL A 180 3.57 -6.44 7.14
N ALA A 181 2.28 -6.23 7.35
CA ALA A 181 1.47 -5.27 6.62
C ALA A 181 0.42 -4.63 7.55
N PRO A 182 -0.08 -3.44 7.18
CA PRO A 182 -1.24 -2.84 7.82
C PRO A 182 -2.49 -3.73 7.72
N LEU A 183 -3.21 -3.81 8.84
CA LEU A 183 -4.53 -4.43 8.97
C LEU A 183 -5.55 -3.30 9.14
N VAL A 184 -6.38 -3.06 8.11
CA VAL A 184 -7.35 -1.96 8.08
C VAL A 184 -8.76 -2.51 8.22
N PHE A 185 -9.61 -1.81 8.98
CA PHE A 185 -11.00 -2.20 9.20
C PHE A 185 -11.94 -1.46 8.25
N VAL A 186 -12.73 -2.23 7.52
CA VAL A 186 -13.55 -1.78 6.41
C VAL A 186 -15.02 -1.89 6.78
N ASP A 187 -15.78 -0.83 6.54
CA ASP A 187 -17.24 -0.89 6.57
C ASP A 187 -17.73 -1.37 5.21
N ASP A 188 -18.38 -2.52 5.19
CA ASP A 188 -19.00 -3.10 4.01
C ASP A 188 -20.50 -2.74 3.90
N GLY A 189 -21.02 -1.94 4.84
CA GLY A 189 -22.42 -1.56 4.94
C GLY A 189 -23.32 -2.62 5.57
N GLN A 190 -22.78 -3.76 6.03
CA GLN A 190 -23.52 -4.87 6.65
C GLN A 190 -23.53 -4.81 8.18
N GLY A 191 -22.85 -3.80 8.77
CA GLY A 191 -22.88 -3.52 10.19
C GLY A 191 -21.81 -4.22 11.02
N ASN A 192 -20.96 -5.06 10.40
CA ASN A 192 -19.79 -5.67 11.02
C ASN A 192 -18.54 -5.31 10.21
N PRO A 193 -17.55 -4.62 10.80
CA PRO A 193 -16.35 -4.25 10.06
C PRO A 193 -15.52 -5.48 9.68
N GLU A 194 -15.12 -5.58 8.42
CA GLU A 194 -14.19 -6.61 7.93
C GLU A 194 -12.74 -6.15 8.06
N ALA A 195 -11.83 -7.05 8.41
CA ALA A 195 -10.40 -6.74 8.43
C ALA A 195 -9.75 -7.07 7.08
N LYS A 196 -9.00 -6.13 6.51
CA LYS A 196 -8.27 -6.32 5.26
C LYS A 196 -6.78 -5.99 5.44
N ILE A 197 -5.93 -6.77 4.79
CA ILE A 197 -4.50 -6.48 4.65
C ILE A 197 -4.27 -5.55 3.48
N ILE A 198 -3.44 -4.52 3.69
CA ILE A 198 -2.98 -3.62 2.63
C ILE A 198 -1.50 -3.87 2.36
N ASP A 199 -1.20 -4.65 1.32
CA ASP A 199 0.17 -4.95 0.91
C ASP A 199 0.34 -4.88 -0.61
N PRO A 200 0.69 -3.70 -1.16
CA PRO A 200 0.94 -3.52 -2.59
C PRO A 200 2.11 -4.33 -3.15
N GLY A 201 2.96 -4.91 -2.30
CA GLY A 201 3.98 -5.88 -2.72
C GLY A 201 3.38 -7.23 -3.14
N PHE A 202 2.14 -7.51 -2.75
CA PHE A 202 1.41 -8.74 -3.09
C PHE A 202 0.16 -8.50 -3.95
N SER A 203 -0.61 -7.45 -3.65
CA SER A 203 -1.90 -7.21 -4.31
C SER A 203 -2.17 -5.74 -4.57
N LYS A 204 -2.83 -5.47 -5.70
CA LYS A 204 -3.28 -4.12 -6.08
C LYS A 204 -4.62 -3.74 -5.42
N THR A 205 -5.21 -4.63 -4.64
CA THR A 205 -6.46 -4.45 -3.91
C THR A 205 -6.30 -4.93 -2.47
N PRO A 206 -7.15 -4.47 -1.53
CA PRO A 206 -7.19 -5.03 -0.18
C PRO A 206 -7.36 -6.55 -0.23
N MET A 207 -6.66 -7.27 0.63
CA MET A 207 -6.68 -8.74 0.70
C MET A 207 -7.26 -9.23 2.02
N ASP A 208 -7.80 -10.44 2.02
CA ASP A 208 -8.13 -11.10 3.29
C ASP A 208 -6.85 -11.55 4.01
N PRO A 209 -6.80 -11.50 5.36
CA PRO A 209 -5.62 -11.93 6.12
C PRO A 209 -5.19 -13.37 5.83
N SER A 210 -6.15 -14.27 5.59
CA SER A 210 -5.91 -15.67 5.26
C SER A 210 -5.26 -15.85 3.89
N GLU A 211 -5.74 -15.14 2.88
CA GLU A 211 -5.16 -15.13 1.54
C GLU A 211 -3.74 -14.58 1.55
N TRP A 212 -3.50 -13.48 2.28
CA TRP A 212 -2.17 -12.89 2.42
C TRP A 212 -1.17 -13.85 3.09
N VAL A 213 -1.58 -14.52 4.18
CA VAL A 213 -0.76 -15.55 4.83
C VAL A 213 -0.46 -16.72 3.89
N LYS A 214 -1.50 -17.22 3.20
CA LYS A 214 -1.37 -18.35 2.28
C LYS A 214 -0.44 -18.04 1.10
N ALA A 215 -0.44 -16.80 0.62
CA ALA A 215 0.39 -16.37 -0.49
C ALA A 215 1.90 -16.43 -0.20
N MET A 216 2.31 -16.36 1.08
CA MET A 216 3.73 -16.33 1.45
C MET A 216 4.21 -17.56 2.23
N ASN A 217 3.33 -18.31 2.90
CA ASN A 217 3.74 -19.39 3.79
C ASN A 217 4.30 -20.61 3.04
N GLN A 218 5.51 -21.02 3.40
CA GLN A 218 6.19 -22.23 2.91
C GLN A 218 6.32 -23.31 4.00
N GLY A 219 5.99 -22.97 5.25
CA GLY A 219 6.17 -23.84 6.40
C GLY A 219 4.88 -24.56 6.83
N PRO A 220 4.99 -25.56 7.72
CA PRO A 220 3.82 -26.21 8.34
C PRO A 220 3.20 -25.33 9.43
N SER A 221 3.73 -24.11 9.62
CA SER A 221 3.57 -23.32 10.81
C SER A 221 3.50 -21.84 10.52
N ILE A 222 2.69 -21.12 11.28
CA ILE A 222 2.79 -19.67 11.33
C ILE A 222 2.47 -19.13 12.72
N LYS A 223 3.22 -18.08 13.08
CA LYS A 223 3.08 -17.33 14.32
C LYS A 223 2.59 -15.93 13.99
N VAL A 224 1.50 -15.50 14.61
CA VAL A 224 0.82 -14.23 14.31
C VAL A 224 0.84 -13.32 15.54
N ASP A 225 1.21 -12.06 15.33
CA ASP A 225 0.95 -10.99 16.29
C ASP A 225 0.04 -9.95 15.62
N LEU A 226 -1.09 -9.67 16.27
CA LEU A 226 -1.95 -8.53 15.92
C LEU A 226 -1.62 -7.43 16.92
N VAL A 227 -1.02 -6.34 16.43
CA VAL A 227 -0.44 -5.30 17.29
C VAL A 227 -0.92 -3.91 16.93
N ASP A 228 -0.80 -3.00 17.89
CA ASP A 228 -1.15 -1.60 17.69
C ASP A 228 -0.30 -0.91 16.60
N PRO A 229 -0.81 0.19 16.02
CA PRO A 229 -0.12 1.01 15.03
C PRO A 229 1.32 1.42 15.35
N GLU A 230 1.72 1.54 16.61
CA GLU A 230 3.05 2.05 16.96
C GLU A 230 4.12 0.96 16.83
N GLN A 231 3.73 -0.32 16.85
CA GLN A 231 4.68 -1.43 16.79
C GLN A 231 5.41 -1.49 15.44
N TYR A 232 6.70 -1.14 15.41
CA TYR A 232 7.46 -1.05 14.16
C TYR A 232 8.10 -2.39 13.74
N TYR A 233 8.66 -3.14 14.69
CA TYR A 233 9.27 -4.47 14.47
C TYR A 233 8.43 -5.58 15.13
N PRO A 234 8.72 -6.88 14.92
CA PRO A 234 8.08 -7.92 15.73
C PRO A 234 8.28 -7.66 17.23
N ARG A 235 7.25 -7.87 18.07
CA ARG A 235 7.29 -7.50 19.52
C ARG A 235 8.53 -7.99 20.27
N ARG A 236 9.06 -9.16 19.90
CA ARG A 236 10.27 -9.72 20.52
C ARG A 236 11.53 -8.85 20.35
N MET A 237 11.52 -7.95 19.38
CA MET A 237 12.60 -6.99 19.09
C MET A 237 12.39 -5.65 19.83
N GLY A 238 11.37 -5.55 20.69
CA GLY A 238 10.98 -4.32 21.36
C GLY A 238 9.88 -3.55 20.61
N LYS A 239 9.30 -2.57 21.29
CA LYS A 239 8.35 -1.60 20.74
C LYS A 239 9.06 -0.23 20.77
N PRO A 240 8.99 0.58 19.70
CA PRO A 240 9.46 1.97 19.79
C PRO A 240 8.65 2.75 20.83
N ASP A 241 9.18 3.86 21.32
CA ASP A 241 8.47 4.68 22.31
C ASP A 241 7.26 5.40 21.68
N SER A 242 7.27 5.59 20.35
CA SER A 242 6.12 6.11 19.60
C SER A 242 6.16 5.80 18.11
N PHE A 243 5.02 5.99 17.43
CA PHE A 243 4.92 5.96 15.97
C PHE A 243 5.91 6.94 15.29
N SER A 244 6.01 8.16 15.84
CA SER A 244 6.83 9.24 15.28
C SER A 244 8.32 8.93 15.33
N GLU A 245 8.77 8.23 16.37
CA GLU A 245 10.19 7.87 16.52
C GLU A 245 10.66 6.92 15.41
N SER A 246 9.78 6.02 14.97
CA SER A 246 10.10 5.05 13.91
C SER A 246 9.88 5.59 12.49
N LEU A 247 9.34 6.80 12.35
CA LEU A 247 9.00 7.38 11.05
C LEU A 247 10.24 7.82 10.26
N ASP A 248 11.18 8.51 10.90
CA ASP A 248 12.42 8.94 10.24
C ASP A 248 13.30 7.74 9.81
N PRO A 249 13.51 6.70 10.65
CA PRO A 249 14.12 5.45 10.21
C PRO A 249 13.39 4.78 9.05
N ALA A 250 12.05 4.76 9.05
CA ALA A 250 11.26 4.20 7.95
C ALA A 250 11.49 4.96 6.64
N VAL A 251 11.46 6.29 6.69
CA VAL A 251 11.76 7.15 5.54
C VAL A 251 13.14 6.86 4.99
N LYS A 252 14.20 6.90 5.82
CA LYS A 252 15.57 6.62 5.37
C LYS A 252 15.69 5.23 4.72
N ARG A 253 15.05 4.22 5.31
CA ARG A 253 15.00 2.85 4.78
C ARG A 253 14.34 2.79 3.40
N MET A 254 13.21 3.49 3.22
CA MET A 254 12.53 3.53 1.93
C MET A 254 13.34 4.27 0.86
N GLN A 255 14.09 5.32 1.20
CA GLN A 255 14.99 5.99 0.24
C GLN A 255 16.07 5.03 -0.25
N SER A 256 16.72 4.30 0.67
CA SER A 256 17.75 3.31 0.31
C SER A 256 17.16 2.18 -0.53
N TYR A 257 15.99 1.65 -0.17
CA TYR A 257 15.39 0.53 -0.91
C TYR A 257 14.80 0.93 -2.26
N ALA A 258 14.31 2.17 -2.40
CA ALA A 258 13.96 2.73 -3.71
C ALA A 258 15.20 2.82 -4.61
N ARG A 259 16.34 3.24 -4.06
CA ARG A 259 17.60 3.25 -4.81
C ARG A 259 18.05 1.85 -5.22
N ARG A 260 17.99 0.88 -4.30
CA ARG A 260 18.36 -0.52 -4.59
C ARG A 260 17.46 -1.15 -5.65
N LEU A 261 16.16 -0.87 -5.62
CA LEU A 261 15.22 -1.32 -6.65
C LEU A 261 15.56 -0.73 -8.01
N TYR A 262 15.81 0.58 -8.07
CA TYR A 262 16.23 1.26 -9.28
C TYR A 262 17.52 0.65 -9.85
N ASP A 263 18.55 0.47 -9.01
CA ASP A 263 19.82 -0.11 -9.44
C ASP A 263 19.64 -1.55 -9.95
N HIS A 264 18.78 -2.34 -9.28
CA HIS A 264 18.45 -3.70 -9.69
C HIS A 264 17.77 -3.75 -11.07
N ARG A 265 16.73 -2.92 -11.27
CA ARG A 265 15.99 -2.81 -12.54
C ARG A 265 16.88 -2.29 -13.67
N SER A 266 17.74 -1.31 -13.38
CA SER A 266 18.72 -0.79 -14.33
C SER A 266 19.73 -1.87 -14.74
N ALA A 267 20.25 -2.65 -13.77
CA ALA A 267 21.15 -3.77 -14.05
C ALA A 267 20.48 -4.89 -14.86
N ALA A 268 19.16 -5.07 -14.72
CA ALA A 268 18.36 -5.98 -15.54
C ALA A 268 18.08 -5.46 -16.98
N GLY A 269 18.58 -4.26 -17.32
CA GLY A 269 18.47 -3.69 -18.66
C GLY A 269 17.20 -2.86 -18.89
N GLU A 270 16.46 -2.52 -17.84
CA GLU A 270 15.29 -1.68 -17.96
C GLU A 270 15.67 -0.22 -18.29
N GLN A 271 14.95 0.39 -19.22
CA GLN A 271 15.15 1.81 -19.59
C GLN A 271 14.49 2.72 -18.57
N LEU A 272 15.23 3.02 -17.51
CA LEU A 272 14.80 3.95 -16.47
C LEU A 272 15.24 5.38 -16.79
N GLY A 273 14.44 6.36 -16.35
CA GLY A 273 14.87 7.77 -16.32
C GLY A 273 15.92 8.01 -15.24
N GLU A 274 16.27 9.27 -14.98
CA GLU A 274 17.13 9.60 -13.83
C GLU A 274 16.48 9.17 -12.52
N PHE A 275 17.27 8.56 -11.62
CA PHE A 275 16.79 8.24 -10.28
C PHE A 275 16.42 9.52 -9.53
N VAL A 276 15.16 9.61 -9.12
CA VAL A 276 14.68 10.69 -8.26
C VAL A 276 14.58 10.15 -6.85
N LYS A 277 15.37 10.73 -5.93
CA LYS A 277 15.28 10.38 -4.51
C LYS A 277 13.89 10.76 -3.99
N PRO A 278 13.18 9.85 -3.31
CA PRO A 278 11.89 10.18 -2.73
C PRO A 278 11.99 11.27 -1.64
N THR A 279 11.13 12.29 -1.69
CA THR A 279 11.13 13.42 -0.72
C THR A 279 9.85 13.49 0.11
N TRP A 280 9.56 12.45 0.92
CA TRP A 280 8.36 12.39 1.77
C TRP A 280 8.22 13.51 2.80
N GLN A 281 9.32 14.22 3.09
CA GLN A 281 9.37 15.33 4.03
C GLN A 281 8.73 16.60 3.47
N ASP A 282 8.56 16.69 2.15
CA ASP A 282 7.97 17.86 1.50
C ASP A 282 6.44 17.77 1.49
N LYS A 283 5.77 18.92 1.71
CA LYS A 283 4.30 19.00 1.64
C LYS A 283 3.81 18.65 0.23
N GLY A 284 2.85 17.72 0.14
CA GLY A 284 2.27 17.28 -1.13
C GLY A 284 3.03 16.14 -1.82
N CYS A 285 4.06 15.58 -1.19
CA CYS A 285 4.71 14.35 -1.62
C CYS A 285 3.86 13.13 -1.21
N GLY A 286 2.77 12.96 -1.93
CA GLY A 286 1.84 11.84 -1.85
C GLY A 286 0.92 11.93 -3.04
N GLY A 287 0.72 10.85 -3.79
CA GLY A 287 -0.20 10.85 -4.93
C GLY A 287 -1.58 11.42 -4.54
N ASP A 288 -2.26 12.08 -5.48
CA ASP A 288 -3.66 12.43 -5.28
C ASP A 288 -4.55 11.27 -5.73
N PHE A 289 -5.59 11.00 -4.97
CA PHE A 289 -6.62 10.02 -5.31
C PHE A 289 -8.01 10.64 -5.17
N ILE A 290 -8.99 10.09 -5.91
CA ILE A 290 -10.36 10.59 -5.90
C ILE A 290 -11.27 9.50 -5.34
N VAL A 291 -12.04 9.84 -4.31
CA VAL A 291 -13.08 8.99 -3.71
C VAL A 291 -14.35 9.82 -3.59
N ASP A 292 -15.47 9.30 -4.06
CA ASP A 292 -16.77 9.98 -4.05
C ASP A 292 -16.77 11.40 -4.65
N GLY A 293 -15.96 11.60 -5.70
CA GLY A 293 -15.80 12.90 -6.35
C GLY A 293 -15.00 13.92 -5.54
N GLN A 294 -14.48 13.54 -4.37
CA GLN A 294 -13.58 14.35 -3.56
C GLN A 294 -12.14 13.93 -3.79
N ARG A 295 -11.29 14.91 -4.07
CA ARG A 295 -9.84 14.71 -4.15
C ARG A 295 -9.27 14.62 -2.74
N LYS A 296 -8.49 13.57 -2.51
CA LYS A 296 -7.68 13.32 -1.32
C LYS A 296 -6.21 13.18 -1.75
N THR A 297 -5.30 13.33 -0.80
CA THR A 297 -3.85 13.25 -1.03
C THR A 297 -3.31 12.22 -0.06
N VAL A 298 -2.41 11.33 -0.47
CA VAL A 298 -1.88 10.27 0.42
C VAL A 298 -1.17 10.83 1.65
N PHE A 299 -0.49 11.96 1.48
CA PHE A 299 0.22 12.66 2.55
C PHE A 299 -0.15 14.16 2.55
N PRO A 300 -1.35 14.55 3.01
CA PRO A 300 -1.85 15.92 2.95
C PRO A 300 -0.94 16.95 3.65
N GLU A 301 -0.23 16.57 4.71
CA GLU A 301 0.58 17.50 5.51
C GLU A 301 2.10 17.33 5.35
N GLY A 302 2.54 16.49 4.41
CA GLY A 302 3.91 15.97 4.39
C GLY A 302 4.13 14.95 5.50
N VAL A 303 5.07 14.03 5.34
CA VAL A 303 5.51 13.16 6.44
C VAL A 303 6.36 14.05 7.35
N ASN A 304 5.78 14.56 8.43
CA ASN A 304 6.49 15.45 9.35
C ASN A 304 7.56 14.65 10.13
N THR A 305 8.74 14.48 9.52
CA THR A 305 9.88 13.83 10.17
C THR A 305 10.73 14.81 10.99
N ASP A 306 10.29 16.05 11.20
CA ASP A 306 11.13 17.09 11.80
C ASP A 306 10.46 17.87 12.92
N PRO A 307 11.03 17.87 14.15
CA PRO A 307 10.84 19.01 15.04
C PRO A 307 11.88 20.12 14.79
N TYR A 308 13.09 19.83 14.27
CA TYR A 308 14.18 20.81 14.00
C TYR A 308 15.31 20.27 13.07
N ARG A 309 15.37 20.69 11.80
CA ARG A 309 16.58 20.99 10.99
C ARG A 309 16.26 21.35 9.54
N VAL A 310 16.48 22.63 9.23
CA VAL A 310 16.80 23.12 7.89
C VAL A 310 18.32 23.02 7.70
N TYR A 311 18.79 22.33 6.67
CA TYR A 311 20.16 22.49 6.18
C TYR A 311 20.16 23.24 4.85
N SER A 312 20.61 24.48 4.89
CA SER A 312 21.05 25.21 3.70
C SER A 312 22.57 25.32 3.73
N GLY A 313 23.25 24.61 2.83
CA GLY A 313 24.67 24.78 2.56
C GLY A 313 24.88 24.99 1.07
N LEU A 314 25.00 26.24 0.62
CA LEU A 314 25.47 26.58 -0.71
C LEU A 314 27.00 26.42 -0.75
N GLY A 315 27.50 25.45 -1.50
CA GLY A 315 28.92 25.37 -1.86
C GLY A 315 29.29 26.49 -2.84
N ALA A 316 30.40 27.17 -2.61
CA ALA A 316 30.79 28.41 -3.30
C ALA A 316 31.04 28.30 -4.82
N ASN A 317 30.99 27.11 -5.43
CA ASN A 317 31.41 26.88 -6.83
C ASN A 317 30.41 26.14 -7.72
N GLY A 318 29.10 26.18 -7.43
CA GLY A 318 28.05 25.97 -8.45
C GLY A 318 27.96 24.62 -9.19
N GLY A 319 28.69 23.59 -8.77
CA GLY A 319 28.63 22.25 -9.35
C GLY A 319 29.02 21.20 -8.32
N GLY A 320 28.04 20.75 -7.54
CA GLY A 320 28.21 19.65 -6.60
C GLY A 320 27.64 18.36 -7.20
N VAL A 321 28.47 17.34 -7.37
CA VAL A 321 27.97 15.96 -7.36
C VAL A 321 27.60 15.68 -5.92
N LEU A 322 26.31 15.47 -5.66
CA LEU A 322 25.81 15.07 -4.36
C LEU A 322 26.26 13.62 -4.11
N ILE A 323 27.42 13.45 -3.49
CA ILE A 323 27.78 12.17 -2.88
C ILE A 323 27.16 12.21 -1.48
N GLU A 324 25.86 11.92 -1.39
CA GLU A 324 25.27 11.52 -0.13
C GLU A 324 25.98 10.23 0.28
N LEU A 325 26.91 10.34 1.22
CA LEU A 325 27.38 9.18 1.94
C LEU A 325 26.16 8.60 2.64
N GLU A 326 25.72 7.40 2.25
CA GLU A 326 24.69 6.66 2.97
C GLU A 326 25.14 6.63 4.44
N GLU A 327 24.42 7.35 5.32
CA GLU A 327 24.66 7.23 6.75
C GLU A 327 24.57 5.73 7.08
N PRO A 328 25.52 5.16 7.83
CA PRO A 328 25.43 3.77 8.22
C PRO A 328 24.11 3.58 8.95
N MET A 329 23.16 2.88 8.33
CA MET A 329 21.87 2.62 8.94
C MET A 329 22.11 1.82 10.21
N ASP A 330 21.73 2.38 11.36
CA ASP A 330 21.89 1.73 12.66
C ASP A 330 21.22 0.34 12.70
N LEU A 331 21.82 -0.54 13.53
CA LEU A 331 21.43 -1.91 13.89
C LEU A 331 20.28 -2.54 13.07
N GLU A 332 20.69 -3.37 12.11
CA GLU A 332 19.86 -4.17 11.20
C GLU A 332 18.81 -5.03 11.91
N VAL A 333 17.57 -4.56 11.95
CA VAL A 333 16.42 -5.47 12.02
C VAL A 333 15.96 -5.71 10.59
N SER A 334 16.42 -6.81 10.00
CA SER A 334 16.03 -7.26 8.67
C SER A 334 15.02 -8.40 8.76
N ALA A 335 14.03 -8.37 7.87
CA ALA A 335 13.08 -9.46 7.66
C ALA A 335 13.67 -10.63 6.89
N SER A 336 14.80 -10.43 6.19
CA SER A 336 15.44 -11.47 5.38
C SER A 336 15.73 -12.72 6.20
N TRP A 337 15.54 -13.88 5.57
CA TRP A 337 15.74 -15.18 6.21
C TRP A 337 17.09 -15.32 6.90
N ASP A 338 18.15 -14.77 6.32
CA ASP A 338 19.52 -14.89 6.84
C ASP A 338 19.75 -14.05 8.10
N SER A 339 18.90 -13.05 8.35
CA SER A 339 18.93 -12.23 9.57
C SER A 339 18.05 -12.79 10.69
N ARG A 340 17.49 -13.99 10.52
CA ARG A 340 16.65 -14.61 11.55
C ARG A 340 17.45 -14.86 12.84
N PRO A 341 16.88 -14.55 14.02
CA PRO A 341 17.46 -14.92 15.30
C PRO A 341 17.77 -16.41 15.41
N SER A 342 18.89 -16.75 16.07
CA SER A 342 19.39 -18.14 16.15
C SER A 342 18.44 -19.11 16.87
N ASP A 343 17.54 -18.58 17.69
CA ASP A 343 16.51 -19.32 18.41
C ASP A 343 15.20 -19.47 17.62
N PHE A 344 15.13 -18.89 16.41
CA PHE A 344 13.97 -18.99 15.55
C PHE A 344 13.94 -20.33 14.85
N ASP A 345 13.02 -21.19 15.28
CA ASP A 345 12.68 -22.44 14.60
C ASP A 345 11.26 -22.34 14.02
N PRO A 346 11.13 -22.30 12.67
CA PRO A 346 9.84 -22.29 11.98
C PRO A 346 9.16 -23.67 11.97
N TYR A 347 9.77 -24.71 12.52
CA TYR A 347 9.21 -26.06 12.63
C TYR A 347 8.95 -26.47 14.09
N ALA A 348 9.44 -25.69 15.07
CA ALA A 348 9.15 -25.90 16.49
C ALA A 348 7.70 -25.51 16.82
N TRP A 349 6.96 -26.48 17.33
CA TRP A 349 5.57 -26.41 17.78
C TRP A 349 5.43 -26.80 19.24
#